data_AF-A0A0F8AXA7-F1
#
_entry.id   AF-A0A0F8AXA7-F1
#
_cell.length_a   1.000
_cell.length_b   1.000
_cell.length_c   1.000
_cell.angle_alpha   90.00
_cell.angle_beta   90.00
_cell.angle_gamma   90.00
#
_symmetry.space_group_name_H-M   'P 1'
#
loop_
_entity.id
_entity.type
_entity.pdbx_description
1 polymer ?
#
loop_
_entity_poly.entity_id
_entity_poly.type
_entity_poly.pdbx_seq_one_letter_code
_entity_poly.pdbx_strand_id
1 'polypeptide(L)'
;MKMDASRMYHFIRGQSDIKLYVIFNILEVADRLMSSIGQDILECLFSTETLSRNSQGRSKVLMPLVMFILALVYTVAHASTLYFHAITLNVAVNSYSNALLTLLMSNQFVEVKSTVFKRFERDNLFQLTCADVVERFQLWVMLVVIGLRNVIEMGGLSAAGTGYEEASSPMPIHSPSILPHSFTVLPSWLLSGEVLSPFVIVISSEIFVDVVKHAYVNRFNSIKPTFYSRILDILCKDYYTDVSVGRPRQLNAI
;
A
#
# COMPACT_ATOMS: atom_id res chain seq x y z
N MET A 1 -3.50 -20.82 -15.48
CA MET A 1 -3.76 -19.72 -16.43
C MET A 1 -2.55 -18.79 -16.40
N LYS A 2 -1.83 -18.61 -17.50
CA LYS A 2 -0.72 -17.64 -17.55
C LYS A 2 -1.34 -16.25 -17.65
N MET A 3 -1.30 -15.49 -16.55
CA MET A 3 -1.62 -14.06 -16.60
C MET A 3 -0.48 -13.36 -17.32
N ASP A 4 -0.68 -13.09 -18.60
CA ASP A 4 0.31 -12.42 -19.44
C ASP A 4 0.29 -10.92 -19.13
N ALA A 5 1.30 -10.46 -18.37
CA ALA A 5 1.46 -9.08 -17.93
C ALA A 5 1.37 -8.09 -19.09
N SER A 6 1.89 -8.48 -20.26
CA SER A 6 1.95 -7.67 -21.48
C SER A 6 0.56 -7.39 -22.06
N ARG A 7 -0.33 -8.40 -22.08
CA ARG A 7 -1.71 -8.23 -22.57
C ARG A 7 -2.51 -7.31 -21.66
N MET A 8 -2.30 -7.44 -20.35
CA MET A 8 -2.99 -6.65 -19.35
C MET A 8 -2.58 -5.17 -19.43
N TYR A 9 -1.28 -4.92 -19.56
CA TYR A 9 -0.73 -3.59 -19.77
C TYR A 9 -1.32 -2.93 -21.04
N HIS A 10 -1.34 -3.65 -22.17
CA HIS A 10 -1.84 -3.09 -23.43
C HIS A 10 -3.37 -2.86 -23.42
N PHE A 11 -4.12 -3.69 -22.70
CA PHE A 11 -5.56 -3.52 -22.52
C PHE A 11 -5.90 -2.27 -21.69
N ILE A 12 -5.16 -2.04 -20.60
CA ILE A 12 -5.36 -0.89 -19.70
C ILE A 12 -4.90 0.40 -20.39
N ARG A 13 -3.76 0.38 -21.08
CA ARG A 13 -3.22 1.53 -21.82
C ARG A 13 -4.14 2.02 -22.95
N GLY A 14 -4.96 1.14 -23.52
CA GLY A 14 -5.91 1.48 -24.58
C GLY A 14 -7.23 2.09 -24.10
N GLN A 15 -7.44 2.25 -22.78
CA GLN A 15 -8.66 2.83 -22.22
C GLN A 15 -8.61 4.36 -22.20
N SER A 16 -9.78 5.01 -22.19
CA SER A 16 -9.89 6.45 -21.95
C SER A 16 -9.65 6.80 -20.47
N ASP A 17 -9.17 8.01 -20.20
CA ASP A 17 -8.84 8.49 -18.84
C ASP A 17 -9.98 8.30 -17.83
N ILE A 18 -11.24 8.54 -18.26
CA ILE A 18 -12.42 8.34 -17.41
C ILE A 18 -12.67 6.86 -17.07
N LYS A 19 -12.38 5.93 -17.99
CA LYS A 19 -12.50 4.49 -17.73
C LYS A 19 -11.38 4.01 -16.82
N LEU A 20 -10.17 4.55 -16.99
CA LEU A 20 -9.03 4.26 -16.12
C LEU A 20 -9.33 4.71 -14.67
N TYR A 21 -9.96 5.86 -14.49
CA TYR A 21 -10.46 6.32 -13.18
C TYR A 21 -11.41 5.34 -12.51
N VAL A 22 -12.41 4.87 -13.26
CA VAL A 22 -13.40 3.92 -12.72
C VAL A 22 -12.70 2.61 -12.34
N ILE A 23 -11.76 2.12 -13.15
CA ILE A 23 -10.98 0.92 -12.85
C ILE A 23 -10.16 1.12 -11.57
N PHE A 24 -9.49 2.26 -11.40
CA PHE A 24 -8.72 2.57 -10.21
C PHE A 24 -9.59 2.55 -8.94
N ASN A 25 -10.74 3.23 -8.96
CA ASN A 25 -11.67 3.25 -7.84
C ASN A 25 -12.21 1.85 -7.50
N ILE A 26 -12.55 1.05 -8.51
CA ILE A 26 -13.05 -0.31 -8.30
C ILE A 26 -11.94 -1.18 -7.68
N LEU A 27 -10.69 -1.06 -8.12
CA LEU A 27 -9.56 -1.81 -7.58
C LEU A 27 -9.24 -1.41 -6.13
N GLU A 28 -9.37 -0.13 -5.80
CA GLU A 28 -9.20 0.36 -4.43
C GLU A 28 -10.30 -0.18 -3.49
N VAL A 29 -11.57 -0.09 -3.89
CA VAL A 29 -12.68 -0.67 -3.12
C VAL A 29 -12.54 -2.18 -3.00
N ALA A 30 -12.11 -2.86 -4.06
CA ALA A 30 -11.87 -4.30 -4.04
C ALA A 30 -10.75 -4.68 -3.06
N ASP A 31 -9.66 -3.91 -2.97
CA ASP A 31 -8.59 -4.17 -2.01
C ASP A 31 -9.06 -4.00 -0.56
N ARG A 32 -9.82 -2.93 -0.26
CA ARG A 32 -10.42 -2.71 1.07
C ARG A 32 -11.37 -3.84 1.45
N LEU A 33 -12.22 -4.27 0.51
CA LEU A 33 -13.17 -5.37 0.72
C LEU A 33 -12.45 -6.70 0.95
N MET A 34 -11.46 -7.02 0.10
CA MET A 34 -10.67 -8.24 0.25
C MET A 34 -9.85 -8.23 1.54
N SER A 35 -9.34 -7.08 1.98
CA SER A 35 -8.64 -6.98 3.26
C SER A 35 -9.55 -7.27 4.45
N SER A 36 -10.79 -6.76 4.44
CA SER A 36 -11.80 -7.08 5.47
C SER A 36 -12.16 -8.57 5.47
N ILE A 37 -12.44 -9.14 4.29
CA ILE A 37 -12.78 -10.56 4.14
C ILE A 37 -11.62 -11.46 4.59
N GLY A 38 -10.39 -11.04 4.32
CA GLY A 38 -9.18 -11.78 4.69
C GLY A 38 -8.98 -11.92 6.18
N GLN A 39 -9.25 -10.86 6.93
CA GLN A 39 -9.18 -10.90 8.39
C GLN A 39 -10.12 -11.98 8.93
N ASP A 40 -11.39 -12.00 8.47
CA ASP A 40 -12.36 -13.01 8.89
C ASP A 40 -11.95 -14.44 8.50
N ILE A 41 -11.50 -14.64 7.27
CA ILE A 41 -11.12 -15.98 6.76
C ILE A 41 -9.88 -16.51 7.51
N LEU A 42 -8.86 -15.67 7.72
CA LEU A 42 -7.64 -16.07 8.40
C LEU A 42 -7.90 -16.28 9.90
N GLU A 43 -8.72 -15.44 10.55
CA GLU A 43 -9.13 -15.63 11.94
C GLU A 43 -9.86 -16.98 12.10
N CYS A 44 -10.78 -17.32 11.19
CA CYS A 44 -11.46 -18.61 11.22
C CYS A 44 -10.52 -19.79 10.95
N LEU A 45 -9.50 -19.62 10.10
CA LEU A 45 -8.49 -20.65 9.83
C LEU A 45 -7.63 -20.95 11.06
N PHE A 46 -7.18 -19.90 11.76
CA PHE A 46 -6.33 -20.01 12.94
C PHE A 46 -7.10 -20.17 14.25
N SER A 47 -8.42 -20.13 14.22
CA SER A 47 -9.26 -20.30 15.40
C SER A 47 -9.01 -21.66 16.06
N THR A 48 -8.96 -21.64 17.39
CA THR A 48 -8.79 -22.85 18.21
C THR A 48 -9.91 -23.84 17.95
N GLU A 49 -11.13 -23.37 17.63
CA GLU A 49 -12.28 -24.22 17.29
C GLU A 49 -12.05 -25.02 15.99
N THR A 50 -11.44 -24.39 14.97
CA THR A 50 -11.12 -25.05 13.70
C THR A 50 -9.98 -26.06 13.89
N LEU A 51 -9.02 -25.77 14.76
CA LEU A 51 -7.83 -26.61 15.01
C LEU A 51 -8.02 -27.63 16.16
N SER A 52 -9.12 -27.54 16.91
CA SER A 52 -9.38 -28.39 18.07
C SER A 52 -9.69 -29.82 17.65
N ARG A 53 -9.01 -30.77 18.30
CA ARG A 53 -9.27 -32.19 18.13
C ARG A 53 -10.38 -32.60 19.09
N ASN A 54 -11.44 -33.18 18.55
CA ASN A 54 -12.59 -33.60 19.33
C ASN A 54 -12.17 -34.60 20.45
N SER A 55 -12.82 -34.53 21.62
CA SER A 55 -12.54 -35.35 22.82
C SER A 55 -12.59 -36.88 22.56
N GLN A 56 -13.27 -37.30 21.49
CA GLN A 56 -13.39 -38.70 21.04
C GLN A 56 -12.33 -39.19 20.02
N GLY A 57 -11.26 -38.42 19.75
CA GLY A 57 -10.08 -38.92 19.01
C GLY A 57 -10.20 -39.07 17.48
N ARG A 58 -11.40 -38.95 16.89
CA ARG A 58 -11.59 -38.88 15.42
C ARG A 58 -11.28 -37.48 14.89
N SER A 59 -10.17 -37.35 14.17
CA SER A 59 -9.79 -36.10 13.50
C SER A 59 -10.76 -35.81 12.36
N LYS A 60 -11.54 -34.72 12.46
CA LYS A 60 -12.29 -34.18 11.31
C LYS A 60 -11.32 -33.38 10.44
N VAL A 61 -10.40 -34.06 9.76
CA VAL A 61 -9.42 -33.43 8.84
C VAL A 61 -10.11 -32.57 7.77
N LEU A 62 -11.36 -32.91 7.40
CA LEU A 62 -12.13 -32.20 6.39
C LEU A 62 -12.38 -30.72 6.73
N MET A 63 -12.64 -30.37 7.99
CA MET A 63 -13.00 -28.98 8.35
C MET A 63 -11.78 -28.03 8.28
N PRO A 64 -10.62 -28.34 8.89
CA PRO A 64 -9.38 -27.58 8.66
C PRO A 64 -8.98 -27.52 7.18
N LEU A 65 -9.17 -28.62 6.44
CA LEU A 65 -8.84 -28.69 5.02
C LEU A 65 -9.72 -27.76 4.18
N VAL A 66 -11.03 -27.73 4.41
CA VAL A 66 -11.95 -26.81 3.72
C VAL A 66 -11.60 -25.35 4.02
N MET A 67 -11.31 -25.03 5.29
CA MET A 67 -10.89 -23.67 5.67
C MET A 67 -9.54 -23.30 5.06
N PHE A 68 -8.61 -24.25 4.94
CA PHE A 68 -7.33 -24.06 4.27
C PHE A 68 -7.50 -23.81 2.77
N ILE A 69 -8.35 -24.55 2.07
CA ILE A 69 -8.66 -24.30 0.65
C ILE A 69 -9.31 -22.91 0.48
N LEU A 70 -10.24 -22.54 1.36
CA LEU A 70 -10.87 -21.22 1.32
C LEU A 70 -9.83 -20.10 1.49
N ALA A 71 -8.92 -20.23 2.46
CA ALA A 71 -7.83 -19.29 2.68
C ALA A 71 -6.85 -19.24 1.50
N LEU A 72 -6.57 -20.37 0.86
CA LEU A 72 -5.74 -20.44 -0.34
C LEU A 72 -6.38 -19.67 -1.51
N VAL A 73 -7.66 -19.93 -1.79
CA VAL A 73 -8.41 -19.23 -2.85
C VAL A 73 -8.45 -17.73 -2.58
N TYR A 74 -8.74 -17.34 -1.33
CA TYR A 74 -8.72 -15.95 -0.91
C TYR A 74 -7.34 -15.30 -1.16
N THR A 75 -6.26 -15.95 -0.73
CA THR A 75 -4.90 -15.41 -0.86
C THR A 75 -4.50 -15.24 -2.34
N VAL A 76 -4.86 -16.19 -3.20
CA VAL A 76 -4.62 -16.09 -4.65
C VAL A 76 -5.44 -14.95 -5.27
N ALA A 77 -6.70 -14.80 -4.87
CA ALA A 77 -7.56 -13.73 -5.35
C ALA A 77 -7.04 -12.34 -4.90
N HIS A 78 -6.69 -12.18 -3.62
CA HIS A 78 -6.18 -10.92 -3.09
C HIS A 78 -4.83 -10.54 -3.72
N ALA A 79 -3.92 -11.52 -3.86
CA ALA A 79 -2.66 -11.31 -4.57
C ALA A 79 -2.88 -10.89 -6.03
N SER A 80 -3.89 -11.44 -6.70
CA SER A 80 -4.25 -11.04 -8.06
C SER A 80 -4.76 -9.59 -8.10
N THR A 81 -5.62 -9.18 -7.16
CA THR A 81 -6.10 -7.79 -7.05
C THR A 81 -4.95 -6.81 -6.82
N LEU A 82 -4.03 -7.12 -5.89
CA LEU A 82 -2.85 -6.31 -5.63
C LEU A 82 -1.95 -6.19 -6.88
N TYR A 83 -1.84 -7.26 -7.67
CA TYR A 83 -1.11 -7.25 -8.93
C TYR A 83 -1.78 -6.38 -10.01
N PHE A 84 -3.12 -6.45 -10.14
CA PHE A 84 -3.89 -5.55 -11.02
C PHE A 84 -3.75 -4.09 -10.59
N HIS A 85 -3.79 -3.82 -9.28
CA HIS A 85 -3.61 -2.49 -8.72
C HIS A 85 -2.22 -1.94 -9.08
N ALA A 86 -1.15 -2.72 -8.87
CA ALA A 86 0.21 -2.32 -9.21
C ALA A 86 0.40 -2.03 -10.70
N ILE A 87 -0.19 -2.85 -11.59
CA ILE A 87 -0.11 -2.61 -13.04
C ILE A 87 -0.89 -1.39 -13.47
N THR A 88 -2.08 -1.18 -12.90
CA THR A 88 -2.91 0.00 -13.19
C THR A 88 -2.19 1.28 -12.78
N LEU A 89 -1.61 1.28 -11.57
CA LEU A 89 -0.83 2.41 -11.06
C LEU A 89 0.42 2.63 -11.92
N ASN A 90 1.11 1.57 -12.36
CA ASN A 90 2.25 1.65 -13.27
C ASN A 90 1.88 2.24 -14.65
N VAL A 91 0.77 1.80 -15.25
CA VAL A 91 0.29 2.34 -16.53
C VAL A 91 -0.07 3.81 -16.38
N ALA A 92 -0.75 4.16 -15.29
CA ALA A 92 -1.19 5.52 -15.05
C ALA A 92 0.01 6.46 -14.78
N VAL A 93 1.03 6.00 -14.05
CA VAL A 93 2.28 6.74 -13.81
C VAL A 93 3.06 6.96 -15.10
N ASN A 94 3.07 5.96 -15.99
CA ASN A 94 3.73 6.03 -17.30
C ASN A 94 2.84 6.65 -18.40
N SER A 95 1.63 7.10 -18.06
CA SER A 95 0.80 7.85 -18.99
C SER A 95 1.19 9.33 -18.91
N TYR A 96 1.56 9.92 -20.04
CA TYR A 96 1.99 11.33 -20.14
C TYR A 96 0.87 12.35 -19.83
N SER A 97 -0.33 11.90 -19.45
CA SER A 97 -1.44 12.78 -19.11
C SER A 97 -1.44 13.12 -17.61
N ASN A 98 -1.68 14.40 -17.28
CA ASN A 98 -1.99 14.85 -15.91
C ASN A 98 -3.30 14.24 -15.35
N ALA A 99 -3.89 13.27 -16.06
CA ALA A 99 -5.07 12.54 -15.64
C ALA A 99 -4.79 11.81 -14.33
N LEU A 100 -3.74 10.98 -14.21
CA LEU A 100 -3.43 10.26 -12.96
C LEU A 100 -3.41 11.19 -11.73
N LEU A 101 -2.68 12.31 -11.83
CA LEU A 101 -2.58 13.28 -10.75
C LEU A 101 -3.95 13.88 -10.39
N THR A 102 -4.74 14.23 -11.41
CA THR A 102 -6.10 14.76 -11.23
C THR A 102 -7.03 13.71 -10.59
N LEU A 103 -6.89 12.44 -10.98
CA LEU A 103 -7.69 11.33 -10.46
C LEU A 103 -7.37 11.05 -8.99
N LEU A 104 -6.10 10.96 -8.63
CA LEU A 104 -5.65 10.76 -7.24
C LEU A 104 -6.07 11.93 -6.36
N MET A 105 -5.89 13.17 -6.82
CA MET A 105 -6.33 14.35 -6.10
C MET A 105 -7.86 14.39 -5.92
N SER A 106 -8.64 13.97 -6.92
CA SER A 106 -10.10 13.95 -6.82
C SER A 106 -10.62 12.99 -5.75
N ASN A 107 -9.97 11.84 -5.59
CA ASN A 107 -10.32 10.86 -4.57
C ASN A 107 -10.03 11.42 -3.17
N GLN A 108 -8.85 12.02 -3.01
CA GLN A 108 -8.44 12.68 -1.78
C GLN A 108 -9.40 13.79 -1.33
N PHE A 109 -9.98 14.55 -2.27
CA PHE A 109 -11.00 15.55 -1.94
C PHE A 109 -12.31 14.94 -1.42
N VAL A 110 -12.73 13.79 -1.94
CA VAL A 110 -13.94 13.09 -1.46
C VAL A 110 -13.72 12.60 -0.03
N GLU A 111 -12.54 12.06 0.25
CA GLU A 111 -12.18 11.58 1.58
C GLU A 111 -12.12 12.71 2.60
N VAL A 112 -11.43 13.82 2.28
CA VAL A 112 -11.39 15.03 3.11
C VAL A 112 -12.79 15.55 3.38
N LYS A 113 -13.63 15.66 2.34
CA LYS A 113 -15.00 16.12 2.51
C LYS A 113 -15.77 15.25 3.52
N SER A 114 -15.65 13.93 3.43
CA SER A 114 -16.38 13.02 4.32
C SER A 114 -15.95 13.11 5.80
N THR A 115 -14.69 13.45 6.05
CA THR A 115 -14.09 13.51 7.40
C THR A 115 -14.23 14.91 8.02
N VAL A 116 -14.13 15.97 7.22
CA VAL A 116 -14.19 17.37 7.68
C VAL A 116 -15.59 17.77 8.20
N PHE A 117 -16.67 17.21 7.65
CA PHE A 117 -18.03 17.58 8.12
C PHE A 117 -18.54 16.72 9.29
N LYS A 118 -17.75 15.76 9.77
CA LYS A 118 -18.17 14.81 10.81
C LYS A 118 -17.51 15.12 12.15
N ARG A 119 -18.29 15.14 13.23
CA ARG A 119 -17.77 15.19 14.60
C ARG A 119 -17.34 13.78 15.02
N PHE A 120 -16.10 13.64 15.48
CA PHE A 120 -15.55 12.35 15.89
C PHE A 120 -15.42 12.29 17.42
N GLU A 121 -15.83 11.17 18.00
CA GLU A 121 -15.49 10.81 19.38
C GLU A 121 -14.04 10.32 19.45
N ARG A 122 -13.48 10.25 20.67
CA ARG A 122 -12.07 9.90 20.88
C ARG A 122 -11.71 8.51 20.34
N ASP A 123 -12.61 7.54 20.49
CA ASP A 123 -12.38 6.16 20.02
C ASP A 123 -12.51 6.06 18.50
N ASN A 124 -13.48 6.77 17.93
CA ASN A 124 -13.66 6.88 16.47
C ASN A 124 -12.47 7.60 15.80
N LEU A 125 -11.86 8.58 16.47
CA LEU A 125 -10.65 9.26 16.01
C LEU A 125 -9.44 8.31 15.99
N PHE A 126 -9.33 7.46 17.02
CA PHE A 126 -8.26 6.48 17.10
C PHE A 126 -8.38 5.45 15.96
N GLN A 127 -9.57 4.92 15.71
CA GLN A 127 -9.83 4.01 14.59
C GLN A 127 -9.53 4.67 13.24
N LEU A 128 -9.94 5.92 13.03
CA LEU A 128 -9.63 6.69 11.83
C LEU A 128 -8.11 6.84 11.63
N THR A 129 -7.38 7.19 12.69
CA THR A 129 -5.92 7.36 12.63
C THR A 129 -5.21 6.04 12.37
N CYS A 130 -5.69 4.93 12.94
CA CYS A 130 -5.15 3.60 12.70
C CYS A 130 -5.37 3.17 11.24
N ALA A 131 -6.58 3.38 10.71
CA ALA A 131 -6.89 3.09 9.31
C ALA A 131 -6.01 3.90 8.34
N ASP A 132 -5.84 5.20 8.60
CA ASP A 132 -4.98 6.11 7.82
C ASP A 132 -3.51 5.64 7.80
N VAL A 133 -2.98 5.21 8.95
CA VAL A 133 -1.60 4.69 9.04
C VAL A 133 -1.42 3.39 8.25
N VAL A 134 -2.41 2.49 8.29
CA VAL A 134 -2.38 1.22 7.52
C VAL A 134 -2.44 1.51 6.02
N GLU A 135 -3.32 2.41 5.60
CA GLU A 135 -3.46 2.84 4.20
C GLU A 135 -2.15 3.42 3.66
N ARG A 136 -1.51 4.33 4.40
CA ARG A 136 -0.18 4.85 4.03
C ARG A 136 0.87 3.77 3.96
N PHE A 137 0.91 2.85 4.92
CA PHE A 137 1.88 1.76 4.90
C PHE A 137 1.73 0.90 3.64
N GLN A 138 0.49 0.56 3.28
CA GLN A 138 0.19 -0.19 2.05
C GLN A 138 0.61 0.60 0.79
N LEU A 139 0.30 1.89 0.74
CA LEU A 139 0.71 2.78 -0.36
C LEU A 139 2.24 2.85 -0.48
N TRP A 140 2.96 3.00 0.63
CA TRP A 140 4.42 2.98 0.67
C TRP A 140 5.00 1.67 0.12
N VAL A 141 4.50 0.52 0.56
CA VAL A 141 4.93 -0.79 0.06
C VAL A 141 4.65 -0.91 -1.44
N MET A 142 3.48 -0.46 -1.90
CA MET A 142 3.10 -0.55 -3.29
C MET A 142 3.97 0.36 -4.20
N LEU A 143 4.27 1.58 -3.76
CA LEU A 143 5.18 2.47 -4.48
C LEU A 143 6.60 1.90 -4.55
N VAL A 144 7.09 1.24 -3.50
CA VAL A 144 8.38 0.53 -3.51
C VAL A 144 8.36 -0.61 -4.54
N VAL A 145 7.29 -1.40 -4.59
CA VAL A 145 7.14 -2.49 -5.58
C VAL A 145 7.11 -1.95 -7.02
N ILE A 146 6.39 -0.85 -7.27
CA ILE A 146 6.34 -0.23 -8.60
C ILE A 146 7.67 0.42 -8.96
N GLY A 147 8.34 1.06 -7.99
CA GLY A 147 9.69 1.58 -8.15
C GLY A 147 10.66 0.47 -8.57
N LEU A 148 10.63 -0.67 -7.88
CA LEU A 148 11.43 -1.84 -8.24
C LEU A 148 11.08 -2.41 -9.62
N ARG A 149 9.80 -2.42 -9.99
CA ARG A 149 9.35 -2.83 -11.34
C ARG A 149 9.91 -1.89 -12.43
N ASN A 150 9.89 -0.57 -12.18
CA ASN A 150 10.46 0.42 -13.09
C ASN A 150 11.98 0.25 -13.27
N VAL A 151 12.71 -0.14 -12.21
CA VAL A 151 14.15 -0.47 -12.30
C VAL A 151 14.41 -1.63 -13.23
N ILE A 152 13.60 -2.68 -13.12
CA ILE A 152 13.75 -3.89 -13.94
C ILE A 152 13.45 -3.57 -15.40
N GLU A 153 12.41 -2.77 -15.67
CA GLU A 153 12.02 -2.36 -17.03
C GLU A 153 13.07 -1.47 -17.71
N MET A 154 13.75 -0.62 -16.94
CA MET A 154 14.83 0.25 -17.43
C MET A 154 16.21 -0.43 -17.48
N GLY A 155 16.32 -1.74 -17.19
CA GLY A 155 17.59 -2.46 -17.26
C GLY A 155 18.59 -2.08 -16.16
N GLY A 156 18.11 -1.62 -15.00
CA GLY A 156 18.97 -1.22 -13.87
C GLY A 156 19.88 -2.33 -13.34
N LEU A 157 19.53 -3.59 -13.57
CA LEU A 157 20.37 -4.75 -13.20
C LEU A 157 21.46 -5.06 -14.25
N SER A 158 21.28 -4.66 -15.51
CA SER A 158 22.32 -4.75 -16.56
C SER A 158 23.38 -3.66 -16.42
N ALA A 159 23.04 -2.51 -15.82
CA ALA A 159 24.03 -1.45 -15.55
C ALA A 159 24.91 -1.75 -14.33
N ALA A 160 24.45 -2.59 -13.38
CA ALA A 160 25.23 -2.98 -12.21
C ALA A 160 26.12 -4.22 -12.46
N GLY A 161 26.08 -4.80 -13.66
CA GLY A 161 26.58 -6.15 -13.90
C GLY A 161 27.12 -6.45 -15.30
N THR A 162 27.71 -5.49 -16.01
CA THR A 162 28.74 -5.74 -17.06
C THR A 162 29.45 -4.43 -17.37
N GLY A 163 30.45 -4.08 -16.57
CA GLY A 163 31.43 -3.07 -16.95
C GLY A 163 32.52 -3.68 -17.83
N TYR A 164 32.21 -4.05 -19.08
CA TYR A 164 33.20 -4.27 -20.14
C TYR A 164 32.53 -4.04 -21.51
N GLU A 165 33.26 -3.35 -22.39
CA GLU A 165 32.93 -2.92 -23.77
C GLU A 165 32.12 -1.62 -23.88
N GLU A 166 32.53 -0.56 -24.61
CA GLU A 166 33.73 -0.24 -25.38
C GLU A 166 33.65 1.29 -25.61
N ALA A 167 34.61 2.06 -25.09
CA ALA A 167 34.59 3.52 -25.21
C ALA A 167 35.55 3.99 -26.31
N SER A 168 35.03 4.16 -27.52
CA SER A 168 35.67 4.99 -28.54
C SER A 168 35.06 6.39 -28.54
N SER A 169 35.91 7.38 -28.27
CA SER A 169 35.81 8.83 -28.57
C SER A 169 35.59 9.81 -27.40
N PRO A 170 36.18 11.02 -27.49
CA PRO A 170 36.54 11.86 -26.34
C PRO A 170 35.49 12.92 -25.98
N MET A 171 35.43 13.22 -24.67
CA MET A 171 34.68 14.27 -23.96
C MET A 171 34.71 15.68 -24.59
N PRO A 172 33.72 16.55 -24.25
CA PRO A 172 33.95 17.52 -23.16
C PRO A 172 32.75 17.83 -22.23
N ILE A 173 32.99 17.68 -20.92
CA ILE A 173 32.81 18.61 -19.78
C ILE A 173 31.70 19.69 -19.87
N HIS A 174 30.63 19.54 -19.08
CA HIS A 174 30.17 20.44 -17.97
C HIS A 174 28.75 20.05 -17.48
N SER A 175 28.58 19.79 -16.17
CA SER A 175 27.30 19.92 -15.43
C SER A 175 27.58 20.13 -13.94
N PRO A 176 27.04 21.19 -13.29
CA PRO A 176 27.38 21.55 -11.92
C PRO A 176 26.38 20.90 -10.95
N SER A 177 26.70 19.72 -10.42
CA SER A 177 26.00 19.20 -9.25
C SER A 177 26.95 19.27 -8.04
N ILE A 178 26.78 20.34 -7.26
CA ILE A 178 27.41 20.53 -5.95
C ILE A 178 26.67 19.64 -4.95
N LEU A 179 26.75 18.33 -5.12
CA LEU A 179 26.30 17.36 -4.13
C LEU A 179 27.50 16.55 -3.65
N PRO A 180 27.70 16.42 -2.32
CA PRO A 180 28.79 15.64 -1.75
C PRO A 180 28.83 14.22 -2.33
N HIS A 181 30.02 13.69 -2.58
CA HIS A 181 30.25 12.38 -3.20
C HIS A 181 29.45 11.21 -2.57
N SER A 182 29.01 11.32 -1.31
CA SER A 182 28.14 10.34 -0.65
C SER A 182 26.74 10.20 -1.27
N PHE A 183 26.23 11.21 -1.99
CA PHE A 183 24.93 11.13 -2.69
C PHE A 183 25.01 10.43 -4.06
N THR A 184 26.21 10.06 -4.53
CA THR A 184 26.40 9.30 -5.78
C THR A 184 26.28 7.78 -5.61
N VAL A 185 26.11 7.30 -4.37
CA VAL A 185 25.77 5.88 -4.09
C VAL A 185 24.31 5.58 -4.42
N LEU A 186 23.49 6.63 -4.58
CA LEU A 186 22.14 6.47 -5.12
C LEU A 186 22.26 6.28 -6.64
N PRO A 187 21.72 5.18 -7.19
CA PRO A 187 21.73 4.94 -8.62
C PRO A 187 21.22 6.15 -9.42
N SER A 188 21.84 6.44 -10.56
CA SER A 188 21.47 7.58 -11.42
C SER A 188 20.00 7.58 -11.85
N TRP A 189 19.35 6.42 -11.91
CA TRP A 189 17.92 6.26 -12.20
C TRP A 189 16.99 6.70 -11.06
N LEU A 190 17.46 6.70 -9.81
CA LEU A 190 16.74 7.28 -8.67
C LEU A 190 16.75 8.82 -8.70
N LEU A 191 17.74 9.40 -9.39
CA LEU A 191 17.89 10.84 -9.59
C LEU A 191 17.34 11.33 -10.94
N SER A 192 16.97 10.42 -11.85
CA SER A 192 16.26 10.77 -13.08
C SER A 192 14.85 11.26 -12.72
N GLY A 193 14.66 12.58 -12.83
CA GLY A 193 13.40 13.24 -12.48
C GLY A 193 12.17 12.66 -13.19
N GLU A 194 12.33 12.05 -14.37
CA GLU A 194 11.22 11.46 -15.12
C GLU A 194 10.62 10.22 -14.44
N VAL A 195 11.43 9.40 -13.76
CA VAL A 195 10.95 8.19 -13.09
C VAL A 195 10.44 8.52 -11.70
N LEU A 196 11.15 9.38 -10.96
CA LEU A 196 10.86 9.68 -9.56
C LEU A 196 9.73 10.71 -9.38
N SER A 197 9.58 11.67 -10.30
CA SER A 197 8.58 12.75 -10.23
C SER A 197 7.17 12.25 -9.89
N PRO A 198 6.58 11.26 -10.59
CA PRO A 198 5.24 10.80 -10.28
C PRO A 198 5.13 10.20 -8.87
N PHE A 199 6.14 9.47 -8.38
CA PHE A 199 6.13 8.90 -7.01
C PHE A 199 6.17 10.00 -5.94
N VAL A 200 7.04 11.01 -6.14
CA VAL A 200 7.16 12.14 -5.22
C VAL A 200 5.85 12.92 -5.18
N ILE A 201 5.22 13.14 -6.33
CA ILE A 201 3.93 13.81 -6.42
C ILE A 201 2.89 13.04 -5.60
N VAL A 202 2.74 11.73 -5.80
CA VAL A 202 1.77 10.90 -5.07
C VAL A 202 1.99 10.95 -3.56
N ILE A 203 3.24 10.77 -3.11
CA ILE A 203 3.58 10.83 -1.68
C ILE A 203 3.29 12.23 -1.12
N SER A 204 3.67 13.27 -1.85
CA SER A 204 3.48 14.65 -1.41
C SER A 204 2.00 15.04 -1.33
N SER A 205 1.17 14.59 -2.28
CA SER A 205 -0.27 14.84 -2.26
C SER A 205 -0.94 14.12 -1.09
N GLU A 206 -0.53 12.88 -0.79
CA GLU A 206 -1.05 12.10 0.32
C GLU A 206 -0.77 12.78 1.66
N ILE A 207 0.50 13.09 1.90
CA ILE A 207 0.95 13.74 3.14
C ILE A 207 0.23 15.09 3.30
N PHE A 208 0.10 15.87 2.22
CA PHE A 208 -0.59 17.15 2.27
C PHE A 208 -2.05 17.01 2.67
N VAL A 209 -2.77 16.09 2.02
CA VAL A 209 -4.19 15.86 2.27
C VAL A 209 -4.42 15.42 3.72
N ASP A 210 -3.55 14.57 4.24
CA ASP A 210 -3.70 14.08 5.59
C ASP A 210 -3.36 15.12 6.65
N VAL A 211 -2.36 15.97 6.39
CA VAL A 211 -2.08 17.13 7.23
C VAL A 211 -3.33 18.03 7.29
N VAL A 212 -4.00 18.26 6.16
CA VAL A 212 -5.25 19.05 6.12
C VAL A 212 -6.36 18.36 6.91
N LYS A 213 -6.57 17.06 6.68
CA LYS A 213 -7.58 16.21 7.36
C LYS A 213 -7.38 16.24 8.88
N HIS A 214 -6.18 15.92 9.37
CA HIS A 214 -5.86 15.92 10.80
C HIS A 214 -5.86 17.33 11.41
N ALA A 215 -5.41 18.36 10.69
CA ALA A 215 -5.48 19.74 11.18
C ALA A 215 -6.93 20.18 11.39
N TYR A 216 -7.82 19.84 10.45
CA TYR A 216 -9.23 20.17 10.58
C TYR A 216 -9.87 19.38 11.74
N VAL A 217 -9.67 18.06 11.79
CA VAL A 217 -10.24 17.22 12.84
C VAL A 217 -9.78 17.66 14.23
N ASN A 218 -8.50 17.99 14.39
CA ASN A 218 -7.94 18.50 15.65
C ASN A 218 -8.54 19.84 16.05
N ARG A 219 -8.69 20.76 15.08
CA ARG A 219 -9.24 22.10 15.33
C ARG A 219 -10.74 22.07 15.59
N PHE A 220 -11.49 21.26 14.85
CA PHE A 220 -12.95 21.13 14.97
C PHE A 220 -13.36 20.40 16.24
N ASN A 221 -12.61 19.38 16.67
CA ASN A 221 -12.92 18.59 17.87
C ASN A 221 -12.15 19.02 19.13
N SER A 222 -11.31 20.06 19.06
CA SER A 222 -10.52 20.59 20.20
C SER A 222 -9.71 19.51 20.93
N ILE A 223 -9.05 18.64 20.18
CA ILE A 223 -8.28 17.51 20.73
C ILE A 223 -6.94 18.03 21.28
N LYS A 224 -6.62 17.66 22.53
CA LYS A 224 -5.33 17.99 23.14
C LYS A 224 -4.22 17.12 22.54
N PRO A 225 -3.02 17.66 22.28
CA PRO A 225 -1.89 16.89 21.73
C PRO A 225 -1.47 15.72 22.64
N THR A 226 -1.72 15.81 23.95
CA THR A 226 -1.46 14.74 24.93
C THR A 226 -2.27 13.47 24.68
N PHE A 227 -3.34 13.54 23.88
CA PHE A 227 -4.15 12.38 23.52
C PHE A 227 -3.38 11.38 22.63
N TYR A 228 -2.63 11.88 21.64
CA TYR A 228 -1.84 11.02 20.75
C TYR A 228 -0.69 10.33 21.48
N SER A 229 -0.02 11.01 22.41
CA SER A 229 1.02 10.39 23.26
C SER A 229 0.44 9.24 24.09
N ARG A 230 -0.75 9.44 24.67
CA ARG A 230 -1.43 8.38 25.44
C ARG A 230 -1.82 7.19 24.57
N ILE A 231 -2.28 7.42 23.34
CA ILE A 231 -2.57 6.36 22.38
C ILE A 231 -1.31 5.53 22.11
N LEU A 232 -0.18 6.19 21.84
CA LEU A 232 1.08 5.49 21.56
C LEU A 232 1.56 4.69 22.77
N ASP A 233 1.42 5.22 23.98
CA ASP A 233 1.76 4.49 25.21
C ASP A 233 0.89 3.25 25.40
N ILE A 234 -0.42 3.33 25.13
CA ILE A 234 -1.35 2.19 25.20
C ILE A 234 -0.96 1.15 24.14
N LEU A 235 -0.72 1.55 22.90
CA LEU A 235 -0.31 0.65 21.82
C LEU A 235 1.01 -0.06 22.13
N CYS A 236 2.01 0.67 22.64
CA CYS A 236 3.29 0.10 23.01
C CYS A 236 3.15 -0.90 24.17
N LYS A 237 2.29 -0.56 25.15
CA LYS A 237 1.97 -1.44 26.26
C LYS A 237 1.25 -2.70 25.80
N ASP A 238 0.23 -2.58 24.95
CA ASP A 238 -0.55 -3.72 24.43
C ASP A 238 0.35 -4.68 23.64
N TYR A 239 1.22 -4.13 22.76
CA TYR A 239 2.21 -4.91 22.03
C TYR A 239 3.17 -5.66 22.97
N TYR A 240 3.69 -4.98 23.98
CA TYR A 240 4.59 -5.61 24.95
C TYR A 240 3.87 -6.70 25.76
N THR A 241 2.62 -6.47 26.18
CA THR A 241 1.86 -7.45 26.96
C THR A 241 1.44 -8.67 26.16
N ASP A 242 1.12 -8.51 24.87
CA ASP A 242 0.79 -9.62 23.97
C ASP A 242 2.00 -10.52 23.70
N VAL A 243 3.20 -9.93 23.60
CA VAL A 243 4.45 -10.70 23.46
C VAL A 243 4.86 -11.37 24.78
N SER A 244 4.62 -10.70 25.92
CA SER A 244 5.03 -11.18 27.25
C SER A 244 4.13 -12.30 27.79
N VAL A 245 2.85 -12.25 27.44
CA VAL A 245 1.86 -13.23 27.84
C VAL A 245 1.40 -13.89 26.56
N GLY A 246 1.91 -15.09 26.25
CA GLY A 246 1.41 -15.93 25.15
C GLY A 246 -0.03 -16.38 25.40
N ARG A 247 -0.96 -15.43 25.52
CA ARG A 247 -2.37 -15.67 25.79
C ARG A 247 -3.05 -15.92 24.45
N PRO A 248 -3.75 -17.03 24.27
CA PRO A 248 -4.62 -17.19 23.12
C PRO A 248 -5.66 -16.05 23.13
N ARG A 249 -5.84 -15.40 21.98
CA ARG A 249 -6.83 -14.33 21.75
C ARG A 249 -8.21 -14.79 22.25
N GLN A 250 -8.61 -14.31 23.42
CA GLN A 250 -10.00 -14.32 23.83
C GLN A 250 -10.55 -12.95 23.44
N LEU A 251 -11.05 -12.87 22.21
CA LEU A 251 -11.87 -11.78 21.70
C LEU A 251 -13.15 -11.72 22.54
N ASN A 252 -13.11 -10.96 23.65
CA ASN A 252 -14.33 -10.45 24.23
C ASN A 252 -14.60 -9.09 23.59
N ALA A 253 -15.64 -9.10 22.77
CA ALA A 253 -16.28 -7.95 22.17
C ALA A 253 -16.42 -6.78 23.16
N ILE A 254 -15.97 -5.61 22.71
CA ILE A 254 -16.54 -4.31 23.06
C ILE A 254 -16.68 -3.55 21.74
#